data_AF-A0A0M8XY38-F1
#
_entry.id   AF-A0A0M8XY38-F1
#
_cell.length_a   1.000
_cell.length_b   1.000
_cell.length_c   1.000
_cell.angle_alpha   90.00
_cell.angle_beta   90.00
_cell.angle_gamma   90.00
#
_symmetry.space_group_name_H-M   'P 1'
#
loop_
_entity.id
_entity.type
_entity.pdbx_description
1 polymer ?
#
loop_
_entity_poly.entity_id
_entity_poly.type
_entity_poly.pdbx_seq_one_letter_code
_entity_poly.pdbx_strand_id
1 'polypeptide(L)' 'MSSVAEDVAAAEPEPTAATRDLLRLMRTGAIDETIARELGVSLRTVHRRITRLQTLLGARSRFQLGVIACEQGWV' A
#
# COMPACT_ATOMS: atom_id res chain seq x y z
N MET A 1 -12.37 29.56 -16.75
CA MET A 1 -13.22 28.58 -17.48
C MET A 1 -12.50 27.26 -17.51
N SER A 2 -13.12 26.26 -16.87
CA SER A 2 -12.98 24.79 -16.94
C SER A 2 -11.59 24.18 -17.15
N SER A 3 -11.07 23.28 -16.31
CA SER A 3 -11.77 22.25 -15.55
C SER A 3 -11.11 22.02 -14.19
N VAL A 4 -11.78 22.44 -13.13
CA VAL A 4 -11.61 21.92 -11.76
C VAL A 4 -12.84 21.05 -11.53
N ALA A 5 -12.84 19.83 -12.07
CA ALA A 5 -13.85 18.79 -11.80
C ALA A 5 -13.51 17.52 -12.60
N GLU A 6 -12.65 16.68 -12.06
CA GLU A 6 -12.40 15.26 -12.40
C GLU A 6 -11.10 14.92 -11.68
N ASP A 7 -11.10 14.64 -10.38
CA ASP A 7 -11.16 13.24 -9.96
C ASP A 7 -11.30 13.19 -8.42
N VAL A 8 -12.52 13.41 -7.91
CA VAL A 8 -12.90 12.79 -6.64
C VAL A 8 -13.56 11.47 -7.02
N ALA A 9 -12.87 10.60 -7.78
CA ALA A 9 -13.25 9.19 -7.82
C ALA A 9 -13.33 8.74 -6.36
N ALA A 10 -14.49 8.23 -5.97
CA ALA A 10 -14.65 7.55 -4.68
C ALA A 10 -13.46 6.61 -4.53
N ALA A 11 -12.53 6.95 -3.62
CA ALA A 11 -11.34 6.15 -3.43
C ALA A 11 -11.80 4.72 -3.17
N GLU A 12 -11.37 3.77 -4.01
CA GLU A 12 -11.73 2.37 -3.83
C GLU A 12 -11.50 1.99 -2.36
N PRO A 13 -12.49 1.37 -1.70
CA PRO A 13 -12.36 1.02 -0.30
C PRO A 13 -11.15 0.10 -0.14
N GLU A 14 -10.28 0.45 0.80
CA GLU A 14 -9.10 -0.36 1.07
C GLU A 14 -9.52 -1.70 1.72
N PRO A 15 -8.79 -2.80 1.45
CA PRO A 15 -7.59 -2.85 0.62
C PRO A 15 -7.91 -2.98 -0.87
N THR A 16 -7.32 -2.10 -1.68
CA THR A 16 -7.31 -2.25 -3.15
C THR A 16 -6.52 -3.50 -3.58
N ALA A 17 -6.69 -3.95 -4.82
CA ALA A 17 -5.89 -5.06 -5.36
C ALA A 17 -4.37 -4.79 -5.25
N ALA A 18 -3.94 -3.57 -5.59
CA ALA A 18 -2.55 -3.15 -5.48
C ALA A 18 -2.03 -3.14 -4.03
N THR A 19 -2.88 -2.79 -3.07
CA THR A 19 -2.57 -2.89 -1.63
C THR A 19 -2.38 -4.35 -1.22
N ARG A 20 -3.26 -5.26 -1.67
CA ARG A 20 -3.14 -6.69 -1.38
C ARG A 20 -1.87 -7.29 -1.96
N ASP A 21 -1.51 -6.94 -3.19
CA ASP A 21 -0.28 -7.44 -3.82
C ASP A 21 0.98 -6.98 -3.07
N LEU A 22 1.03 -5.70 -2.68
CA LEU A 22 2.10 -5.18 -1.84
C LEU A 22 2.20 -5.93 -0.51
N LEU A 23 1.08 -6.10 0.20
CA LEU A 23 1.07 -6.78 1.50
C LEU A 23 1.44 -8.27 1.39
N ARG A 24 1.05 -8.95 0.31
CA ARG A 24 1.46 -10.33 0.03
C ARG A 24 2.96 -10.46 -0.13
N LEU A 25 3.60 -9.53 -0.84
CA LEU A 25 5.07 -9.50 -0.97
C LEU A 25 5.74 -9.14 0.37
N MET A 26 5.17 -8.21 1.14
CA MET A 26 5.68 -7.92 2.48
C MET A 26 5.62 -9.15 3.41
N ARG A 27 4.56 -9.96 3.32
CA ARG A 27 4.40 -11.21 4.09
C ARG A 27 5.51 -12.23 3.82
N THR A 28 6.10 -12.24 2.62
CA THR A 28 7.22 -13.16 2.32
C THR A 28 8.55 -12.67 2.91
N GLY A 29 8.59 -11.50 3.54
CA GLY A 29 9.83 -10.87 3.99
C GLY A 29 10.61 -10.19 2.86
N ALA A 30 9.99 -9.93 1.70
CA ALA A 30 10.65 -9.24 0.61
C ALA A 30 11.11 -7.83 1.04
N ILE A 31 12.32 -7.47 0.63
CA ILE A 31 12.85 -6.11 0.75
C ILE A 31 12.24 -5.19 -0.31
N ASP A 32 12.27 -3.89 -0.08
CA ASP A 32 11.52 -2.92 -0.87
C ASP A 32 12.01 -2.83 -2.33
N GLU A 33 13.29 -3.11 -2.59
CA GLU A 33 13.85 -3.23 -3.94
C GLU A 33 13.26 -4.43 -4.71
N THR A 34 13.06 -5.55 -4.03
CA THR A 34 12.40 -6.72 -4.62
C THR A 34 10.93 -6.42 -4.88
N ILE A 35 10.24 -5.83 -3.90
CA ILE A 35 8.83 -5.41 -4.05
C ILE A 35 8.67 -4.45 -5.24
N ALA A 36 9.56 -3.46 -5.37
CA ALA A 36 9.55 -2.49 -6.46
C ALA A 36 9.67 -3.18 -7.82
N ARG A 37 10.58 -4.15 -7.94
CA ARG A 37 10.78 -4.95 -9.15
C ARG A 37 9.57 -5.80 -9.50
N GLU A 38 9.03 -6.55 -8.53
CA GLU A 38 7.87 -7.43 -8.72
C GLU A 38 6.61 -6.65 -9.11
N LEU A 39 6.43 -5.45 -8.55
CA LEU A 39 5.28 -4.58 -8.85
C LEU A 39 5.49 -3.67 -10.07
N GLY A 40 6.68 -3.68 -10.69
CA GLY A 40 7.00 -2.80 -11.83
C GLY A 40 6.97 -1.31 -11.51
N VAL A 41 7.32 -0.92 -10.28
CA VAL A 41 7.29 0.49 -9.82
C VAL A 41 8.65 0.92 -9.24
N SER A 42 8.84 2.22 -9.05
CA SER A 42 10.04 2.75 -8.37
C SER A 42 10.02 2.49 -6.87
N LEU A 43 11.20 2.41 -6.24
CA LEU A 43 11.36 2.29 -4.79
C LEU A 43 10.63 3.42 -4.03
N ARG A 44 10.69 4.65 -4.56
CA ARG A 44 9.94 5.81 -4.06
C ARG A 44 8.43 5.54 -4.00
N THR A 45 7.88 4.79 -4.96
CA THR A 45 6.46 4.45 -5.00
C THR A 45 6.11 3.38 -3.98
N VAL A 46 6.98 2.38 -3.77
CA VAL A 46 6.82 1.40 -2.69
C VAL A 46 6.78 2.11 -1.33
N HIS A 47 7.80 2.93 -1.01
CA HIS A 47 7.84 3.67 0.25
C HIS A 47 6.60 4.56 0.44
N ARG A 48 6.19 5.30 -0.61
CA ARG A 48 4.98 6.15 -0.55
C ARG A 48 3.73 5.33 -0.23
N ARG A 49 3.55 4.15 -0.84
CA ARG A 49 2.43 3.25 -0.56
C ARG A 49 2.48 2.72 0.87
N ILE A 50 3.66 2.27 1.34
CA ILE A 50 3.83 1.78 2.71
C ILE A 50 3.53 2.87 3.73
N THR A 51 4.07 4.09 3.56
CA THR A 51 3.80 5.22 4.46
C THR A 51 2.32 5.59 4.47
N ARG A 52 1.65 5.62 3.32
CA ARG A 52 0.20 5.83 3.25
C ARG A 52 -0.57 4.77 4.03
N LEU A 53 -0.23 3.49 3.85
CA LEU A 53 -0.89 2.38 4.55
C LEU A 53 -0.63 2.42 6.06
N GLN A 54 0.58 2.80 6.47
CA GLN A 54 0.92 3.04 7.88
C GLN A 54 0.05 4.13 8.49
N THR A 55 -0.11 5.27 7.81
CA THR A 55 -1.01 6.34 8.25
C THR A 55 -2.47 5.87 8.30
N LEU A 56 -2.93 5.17 7.27
CA LEU A 56 -4.31 4.68 7.17
C LEU A 56 -4.66 3.69 8.29
N LEU A 57 -3.75 2.76 8.61
CA LEU A 57 -3.97 1.69 9.57
C LEU A 57 -3.44 2.02 10.98
N GLY A 58 -2.88 3.22 11.19
CA GLY A 58 -2.28 3.61 12.47
C GLY A 58 -1.02 2.80 12.85
N ALA A 59 -0.33 2.23 11.86
CA ALA A 59 0.89 1.46 12.08
C ALA A 59 2.13 2.38 12.13
N ARG A 60 3.05 2.12 13.06
CA ARG A 60 4.29 2.90 13.26
C ARG A 60 5.53 2.25 12.65
N SER A 61 5.41 1.02 12.16
CA SER A 61 6.50 0.29 11.53
C SER A 61 5.96 -0.63 10.44
N ARG A 62 6.82 -1.07 9.51
CA ARG A 62 6.43 -2.04 8.47
C ARG A 62 5.95 -3.36 9.07
N PHE A 63 6.53 -3.74 10.21
CA PHE A 63 6.15 -4.94 10.93
C PHE A 63 4.77 -4.79 11.55
N GLN A 64 4.52 -3.67 12.25
CA GLN A 64 3.19 -3.38 12.80
C GLN A 64 2.12 -3.28 11.70
N LEU A 65 2.48 -2.71 10.54
CA LEU A 65 1.59 -2.66 9.38
C LEU A 65 1.18 -4.08 8.93
N GLY A 66 2.14 -5.00 8.83
CA GLY A 66 1.87 -6.39 8.49
C GLY A 66 0.95 -7.09 9.49
N VAL A 67 1.16 -6.88 10.80
CA VAL A 67 0.31 -7.46 11.85
C VAL A 67 -1.14 -6.95 11.73
N ILE A 68 -1.34 -5.63 11.67
CA ILE A 68 -2.68 -5.04 11.57
C ILE A 68 -3.37 -5.47 10.27
N ALA A 69 -2.63 -5.53 9.15
CA ALA A 69 -3.17 -6.00 7.89
C ALA A 69 -3.66 -7.46 7.95
N CYS A 70 -2.94 -8.34 8.65
CA CYS A 70 -3.39 -9.71 8.91
C CYS A 70 -4.64 -9.75 9.80
N GLU A 71 -4.68 -8.97 10.89
CA GLU A 71 -5.83 -8.87 11.79
C GLU A 71 -7.10 -8.38 11.08
N GLN A 72 -6.95 -7.51 10.08
CA GLN A 72 -8.07 -7.03 9.25
C GLN A 72 -8.40 -7.94 8.05
N GLY A 73 -7.69 -9.05 7.84
CA GLY A 73 -7.92 -9.95 6.71
C GLY A 73 -7.52 -9.37 5.35
N TRP A 74 -6.53 -8.47 5.31
CA TRP A 74 -6.06 -7.86 4.08
C TRP A 74 -5.05 -8.74 3.32
N VAL A 75 -4.45 -9.71 4.01
CA VAL A 75 -3.32 -10.55 3.54
C VAL A 75 -3.70 -12.02 3.38
#